data_AF-A0A238FN40-F1
#
_entry.id   AF-A0A238FN40-F1
#
_cell.length_a   1.000
_cell.length_b   1.000
_cell.length_c   1.000
_cell.angle_alpha   90.00
_cell.angle_beta   90.00
_cell.angle_gamma   90.00
#
_symmetry.space_group_name_H-M   'P 1'
#
loop_
_entity.id
_entity.type
_entity.pdbx_description
1 polymer ?
#
loop_
_entity_poly.entity_id
_entity_poly.type
_entity_poly.pdbx_seq_one_letter_code
_entity_poly.pdbx_strand_id
1 'polypeptide(L)'
;MAKNAVDAHRKALRKKEIKRNKDDRKKAREISTVKKDTRPLESDIKRLASKRDLTANDKEQLASLRAELERISKAKAACMSWSWGGTLPSKSQRLIWDWSSLATDVEAHPEHRKFVYPERAEAPNGSGAGPSRDPPGLYTKDGKLKHPERSIYYDPVFNPFGAPPPGMPYRERPPTAEELAAFMPVAMPGEFGLPCPSLASS
;
A
#
# COMPACT_ATOMS: atom_id res chain seq x y z
N MET A 1 -10.51 42.20 1.71
CA MET A 1 -9.37 41.30 1.97
C MET A 1 -8.78 40.84 0.64
N ALA A 2 -7.53 41.20 0.36
CA ALA A 2 -6.86 40.86 -0.89
C ALA A 2 -6.81 39.33 -1.08
N LYS A 3 -7.29 38.85 -2.23
CA LYS A 3 -7.28 37.43 -2.59
C LYS A 3 -5.85 37.08 -3.04
N ASN A 4 -5.01 36.65 -2.10
CA ASN A 4 -3.66 36.17 -2.41
C ASN A 4 -3.73 35.08 -3.49
N ALA A 5 -3.06 35.30 -4.63
CA ALA A 5 -3.06 34.38 -5.76
C ALA A 5 -2.55 32.97 -5.37
N VAL A 6 -1.59 32.91 -4.45
CA VAL A 6 -1.06 31.67 -3.87
C VAL A 6 -2.13 30.91 -3.09
N ASP A 7 -2.95 31.59 -2.29
CA ASP A 7 -4.04 30.97 -1.54
C ASP A 7 -5.15 30.47 -2.46
N ALA A 8 -5.45 31.20 -3.54
CA ALA A 8 -6.39 30.76 -4.56
C ALA A 8 -5.89 29.46 -5.25
N HIS A 9 -4.60 29.39 -5.59
CA HIS A 9 -3.98 28.20 -6.18
C HIS A 9 -4.02 27.00 -5.23
N ARG A 10 -3.65 27.19 -3.95
CA ARG A 10 -3.70 26.12 -2.92
C ARG A 10 -5.12 25.59 -2.72
N LYS A 11 -6.12 26.48 -2.68
CA LYS A 11 -7.55 26.10 -2.60
C LYS A 11 -8.01 25.35 -3.85
N ALA A 12 -7.56 25.75 -5.04
CA ALA A 12 -7.86 25.05 -6.28
C ALA A 12 -7.29 23.63 -6.30
N LEU A 13 -6.04 23.44 -5.84
CA LEU A 13 -5.43 22.12 -5.70
C LEU A 13 -6.18 21.23 -4.72
N ARG A 14 -6.50 21.73 -3.52
CA ARG A 14 -7.32 20.99 -2.54
C ARG A 14 -8.68 20.59 -3.10
N LYS A 15 -9.34 21.49 -3.86
CA LYS A 15 -10.63 21.16 -4.50
C LYS A 15 -10.49 20.05 -5.54
N LYS A 16 -9.42 20.07 -6.35
CA LYS A 16 -9.12 19.00 -7.32
C LYS A 16 -8.86 17.67 -6.61
N GLU A 17 -8.07 17.69 -5.55
CA GLU A 17 -7.77 16.51 -4.73
C GLU A 17 -9.03 15.93 -4.06
N ILE A 18 -9.85 16.77 -3.43
CA ILE A 18 -11.12 16.35 -2.83
C ILE A 18 -12.05 15.74 -3.90
N LYS A 19 -12.09 16.31 -5.12
CA LYS A 19 -12.87 15.75 -6.23
C LYS A 19 -12.36 14.37 -6.61
N ARG A 20 -11.05 14.20 -6.81
CA ARG A 20 -10.43 12.89 -7.08
C ARG A 20 -10.76 11.86 -6.00
N ASN A 21 -10.62 12.23 -4.72
CA ASN A 21 -10.96 11.33 -3.61
C ASN A 21 -12.46 10.99 -3.54
N LYS A 22 -13.36 11.86 -4.02
CA LYS A 22 -14.78 11.53 -4.15
C LYS A 22 -15.02 10.56 -5.31
N ASP A 23 -14.40 10.81 -6.45
CA ASP A 23 -14.52 9.96 -7.64
C ASP A 23 -13.96 8.57 -7.37
N ASP A 24 -12.83 8.46 -6.67
CA ASP A 24 -12.21 7.17 -6.35
C ASP A 24 -13.02 6.39 -5.30
N ARG A 25 -13.62 7.07 -4.32
CA ARG A 25 -14.61 6.46 -3.42
C ARG A 25 -15.85 5.97 -4.18
N LYS A 26 -16.30 6.69 -5.19
CA LYS A 26 -17.45 6.27 -6.03
C LYS A 26 -17.09 5.01 -6.82
N LYS A 27 -15.94 4.98 -7.48
CA LYS A 27 -15.45 3.80 -8.20
C LYS A 27 -15.29 2.58 -7.28
N ALA A 28 -14.77 2.76 -6.07
CA ALA A 28 -14.65 1.67 -5.10
C ALA A 28 -16.02 1.05 -4.73
N ARG A 29 -17.06 1.89 -4.58
CA ARG A 29 -18.44 1.42 -4.34
C ARG A 29 -19.03 0.70 -5.55
N GLU A 30 -18.77 1.21 -6.76
CA GLU A 30 -19.17 0.56 -8.01
C GLU A 30 -18.52 -0.82 -8.14
N ILE A 31 -17.20 -0.92 -7.91
CA ILE A 31 -16.46 -2.19 -7.93
C ILE A 31 -17.02 -3.16 -6.89
N SER A 32 -17.25 -2.71 -5.65
CA SER A 32 -17.87 -3.53 -4.61
C SER A 32 -19.24 -4.06 -5.04
N THR A 33 -20.04 -3.25 -5.75
CA THR A 33 -21.36 -3.65 -6.25
C THR A 33 -21.26 -4.70 -7.35
N VAL A 34 -20.31 -4.55 -8.27
CA VAL A 34 -20.07 -5.54 -9.35
C VAL A 34 -19.54 -6.86 -8.78
N LYS A 35 -18.76 -6.82 -7.69
CA LYS A 35 -18.24 -8.01 -7.00
C LYS A 35 -19.26 -8.75 -6.13
N LYS A 36 -20.49 -8.24 -5.96
CA LYS A 36 -21.51 -8.94 -5.18
C LYS A 36 -21.91 -10.26 -5.85
N ASP A 37 -22.01 -11.31 -5.04
CA ASP A 37 -22.53 -12.61 -5.47
C ASP A 37 -24.05 -12.53 -5.67
N THR A 38 -24.53 -13.02 -6.82
CA THR A 38 -25.97 -13.00 -7.17
C THR A 38 -26.69 -14.30 -6.81
N ARG A 39 -25.96 -15.38 -6.55
CA ARG A 39 -26.49 -16.70 -6.14
C ARG A 39 -27.46 -16.65 -4.95
N PRO A 40 -27.17 -15.94 -3.85
CA PRO A 40 -28.13 -15.86 -2.73
C PRO A 40 -29.45 -15.20 -3.16
N LEU A 41 -29.38 -14.10 -3.92
CA LEU A 41 -30.56 -13.39 -4.43
C LEU A 41 -31.39 -14.29 -5.37
N GLU A 42 -30.73 -15.03 -6.26
CA GLU A 42 -31.38 -15.99 -7.15
C GLU A 42 -32.05 -17.13 -6.37
N SER A 43 -31.39 -17.63 -5.32
CA SER A 43 -31.93 -18.69 -4.45
C SER A 43 -33.17 -18.22 -3.68
N ASP A 44 -33.17 -16.98 -3.20
CA ASP A 44 -34.30 -16.38 -2.48
C ASP A 44 -35.47 -16.12 -3.43
N ILE A 45 -35.20 -15.64 -4.64
CA ILE A 45 -36.21 -15.51 -5.71
C ILE A 45 -36.81 -16.87 -6.03
N LYS A 46 -35.99 -17.92 -6.19
CA LYS A 46 -36.48 -19.28 -6.47
C LYS A 46 -37.34 -19.82 -5.33
N ARG A 47 -36.92 -19.62 -4.08
CA ARG A 47 -37.66 -20.03 -2.88
C ARG A 47 -39.02 -19.33 -2.82
N LEU A 48 -39.05 -18.01 -2.97
CA LEU A 48 -40.28 -17.23 -2.94
C LEU A 48 -41.18 -17.54 -4.13
N ALA A 49 -40.63 -17.71 -5.34
CA ALA A 49 -41.40 -18.07 -6.53
C ALA A 49 -41.99 -19.48 -6.47
N SER A 50 -41.41 -20.38 -5.68
CA SER A 50 -41.92 -21.74 -5.48
C SER A 50 -43.05 -21.81 -4.45
N LYS A 51 -43.23 -20.78 -3.62
CA LYS A 51 -44.36 -20.70 -2.69
C LYS A 51 -45.65 -20.56 -3.51
N ARG A 52 -46.66 -21.39 -3.23
CA ARG A 52 -47.97 -21.34 -3.92
C ARG A 52 -48.83 -20.19 -3.39
N ASP A 53 -48.76 -19.94 -2.09
CA ASP A 53 -49.50 -18.87 -1.42
C ASP A 53 -48.54 -17.74 -1.04
N LEU A 54 -48.40 -16.74 -1.93
CA LEU A 54 -47.61 -15.54 -1.64
C LEU A 54 -48.42 -14.54 -0.83
N THR A 55 -47.91 -14.19 0.35
CA THR A 55 -48.40 -13.05 1.12
C THR A 55 -48.06 -11.73 0.41
N ALA A 56 -48.71 -10.63 0.79
CA ALA A 56 -48.39 -9.31 0.26
C ALA A 56 -46.90 -8.95 0.49
N ASN A 57 -46.37 -9.28 1.67
CA ASN A 57 -44.97 -9.06 2.02
C ASN A 57 -44.02 -9.92 1.14
N ASP A 58 -44.35 -11.19 0.89
CA ASP A 58 -43.55 -12.04 -0.01
C ASP A 58 -43.48 -11.46 -1.43
N LYS A 59 -44.55 -10.83 -1.92
CA LYS A 59 -44.59 -10.17 -3.24
C LYS A 59 -43.70 -8.93 -3.27
N GLU A 60 -43.72 -8.12 -2.22
CA GLU A 60 -42.83 -6.96 -2.06
C GLU A 60 -41.36 -7.39 -2.00
N GLN A 61 -41.05 -8.43 -1.24
CA GLN A 61 -39.71 -9.02 -1.18
C GLN A 61 -39.26 -9.54 -2.54
N LEU A 62 -40.14 -10.21 -3.28
CA LEU A 62 -39.86 -10.67 -4.65
C LEU A 62 -39.55 -9.52 -5.61
N ALA A 63 -40.32 -8.42 -5.53
CA ALA A 63 -40.10 -7.24 -6.34
C ALA A 63 -38.75 -6.57 -5.99
N SER A 64 -38.45 -6.45 -4.69
CA SER A 64 -37.19 -5.89 -4.21
C SER A 64 -35.97 -6.71 -4.65
N LEU A 65 -36.01 -8.04 -4.48
CA LEU A 65 -34.92 -8.95 -4.86
C LEU A 65 -34.68 -8.95 -6.37
N ARG A 66 -35.74 -8.93 -7.18
CA ARG A 66 -35.63 -8.81 -8.65
C ARG A 66 -35.02 -7.46 -9.04
N ALA A 67 -35.45 -6.37 -8.41
CA ALA A 67 -34.88 -5.05 -8.66
C ALA A 67 -33.39 -4.96 -8.26
N GLU A 68 -32.97 -5.62 -7.18
CA GLU A 68 -31.56 -5.68 -6.79
C GLU A 68 -30.72 -6.52 -7.76
N LEU A 69 -31.23 -7.67 -8.21
CA LEU A 69 -30.58 -8.49 -9.23
C LEU A 69 -30.40 -7.68 -10.52
N GLU A 70 -31.44 -6.98 -10.98
CA GLU A 70 -31.36 -6.11 -12.15
C GLU A 70 -30.31 -5.00 -12.00
N ARG A 71 -30.20 -4.37 -10.82
CA ARG A 71 -29.18 -3.33 -10.58
C ARG A 71 -27.77 -3.91 -10.68
N ILE A 72 -27.54 -5.08 -10.07
CA ILE A 72 -26.24 -5.76 -10.10
C ILE A 72 -25.92 -6.27 -11.51
N SER A 73 -26.90 -6.84 -12.22
CA SER A 73 -26.71 -7.33 -13.59
C SER A 73 -26.45 -6.19 -14.57
N LYS A 74 -27.15 -5.06 -14.45
CA LYS A 74 -26.88 -3.83 -15.23
C LYS A 74 -25.47 -3.29 -14.92
N ALA A 75 -25.05 -3.27 -13.66
CA ALA A 75 -23.70 -2.85 -13.28
C ALA A 75 -22.61 -3.81 -13.81
N LYS A 76 -22.84 -5.12 -13.75
CA LYS A 76 -21.96 -6.16 -14.32
C LYS A 76 -21.88 -6.03 -15.84
N ALA A 77 -23.02 -5.86 -16.52
CA ALA A 77 -23.08 -5.70 -17.97
C ALA A 77 -22.40 -4.41 -18.44
N ALA A 78 -22.61 -3.29 -17.73
CA ALA A 78 -21.89 -2.04 -17.99
C ALA A 78 -20.38 -2.25 -17.82
N CYS A 79 -19.94 -2.89 -16.73
CA CYS A 79 -18.52 -3.19 -16.56
C CYS A 79 -17.95 -4.08 -17.67
N MET A 80 -18.70 -5.12 -18.07
CA MET A 80 -18.30 -6.01 -19.15
C MET A 80 -18.21 -5.25 -20.49
N SER A 81 -19.20 -4.41 -20.79
CA SER A 81 -19.22 -3.57 -22.00
C SER A 81 -18.00 -2.66 -22.09
N TRP A 82 -17.56 -2.06 -20.98
CA TRP A 82 -16.34 -1.24 -20.92
C TRP A 82 -15.05 -2.08 -21.06
N SER A 83 -15.09 -3.37 -20.68
CA SER A 83 -13.95 -4.30 -20.81
C SER A 83 -13.74 -4.78 -22.25
N TRP A 84 -14.83 -5.04 -22.98
CA TRP A 84 -14.78 -5.60 -24.34
C TRP A 84 -14.84 -4.52 -25.46
N GLY A 85 -15.22 -3.29 -25.12
CA GLY A 85 -15.28 -2.13 -26.03
C GLY A 85 -13.95 -1.36 -26.16
N GLY A 86 -12.89 -1.99 -26.64
CA GLY A 86 -11.87 -1.33 -27.48
C GLY A 86 -10.99 -0.20 -26.93
N THR A 87 -10.97 0.15 -25.64
CA THR A 87 -9.87 0.94 -25.07
C THR A 87 -9.50 0.38 -23.71
N LEU A 88 -8.40 -0.37 -23.70
CA LEU A 88 -7.82 -0.99 -22.52
C LEU A 88 -7.71 0.02 -21.37
N PRO A 89 -8.38 -0.19 -20.23
CA PRO A 89 -8.08 0.59 -19.05
C PRO A 89 -6.63 0.32 -18.64
N SER A 90 -5.92 1.34 -18.15
CA SER A 90 -4.51 1.32 -17.74
C SER A 90 -4.12 0.01 -17.04
N LYS A 91 -2.86 -0.45 -17.20
CA LYS A 91 -2.32 -1.70 -16.62
C LYS A 91 -2.79 -2.00 -15.19
N SER A 92 -2.92 -0.96 -14.35
CA SER A 92 -3.39 -1.08 -12.97
C SER A 92 -4.87 -1.42 -12.81
N GLN A 93 -5.73 -0.97 -13.73
CA GLN A 93 -7.15 -1.32 -13.75
C GLN A 93 -7.38 -2.73 -14.32
N ARG A 94 -6.57 -3.18 -15.30
CA ARG A 94 -6.60 -4.56 -15.80
C ARG A 94 -6.31 -5.59 -14.71
N LEU A 95 -5.31 -5.34 -13.86
CA LEU A 95 -4.93 -6.24 -12.76
C LEU A 95 -6.03 -6.42 -11.69
N ILE A 96 -6.93 -5.44 -11.50
CA ILE A 96 -8.04 -5.54 -10.54
C ILE A 96 -9.16 -6.48 -11.03
N TRP A 97 -9.30 -6.61 -12.36
CA TRP A 97 -10.28 -7.51 -12.99
C TRP A 97 -9.72 -8.90 -13.24
N ASP A 98 -8.43 -9.00 -13.54
CA ASP A 98 -7.71 -10.28 -13.71
C ASP A 98 -7.70 -11.11 -12.41
N TRP A 99 -7.62 -10.45 -11.25
CA TRP A 99 -7.62 -11.14 -9.95
C TRP A 99 -8.97 -11.77 -9.56
N SER A 100 -10.09 -11.33 -10.15
CA SER A 100 -11.40 -11.96 -9.90
C SER A 100 -11.64 -13.20 -10.76
N SER A 101 -10.93 -13.35 -11.89
CA SER A 101 -10.87 -14.59 -12.66
C SER A 101 -9.95 -15.62 -11.99
N LEU A 102 -8.85 -15.19 -11.35
CA LEU A 102 -7.94 -16.10 -10.65
C LEU A 102 -8.52 -16.77 -9.39
N ALA A 103 -9.57 -16.21 -8.77
CA ALA A 103 -10.17 -16.80 -7.57
C ALA A 103 -10.87 -18.14 -7.85
N THR A 104 -11.36 -18.36 -9.08
CA THR A 104 -11.88 -19.65 -9.53
C THR A 104 -10.79 -20.62 -9.99
N ASP A 105 -9.61 -20.11 -10.38
CA ASP A 105 -8.48 -20.95 -10.84
C ASP A 105 -7.64 -21.54 -9.71
N VAL A 106 -7.59 -20.92 -8.52
CA VAL A 106 -6.85 -21.47 -7.35
C VAL A 106 -7.46 -22.80 -6.87
N GLU A 107 -8.74 -23.03 -7.12
CA GLU A 107 -9.45 -24.27 -6.79
C GLU A 107 -9.21 -25.38 -7.84
N ALA A 108 -8.92 -25.01 -9.09
CA ALA A 108 -8.61 -25.94 -10.18
C ALA A 108 -7.09 -26.22 -10.35
N HIS A 109 -6.22 -25.32 -9.91
CA HIS A 109 -4.75 -25.38 -10.04
C HIS A 109 -4.05 -24.98 -8.73
N PRO A 110 -3.79 -25.92 -7.80
CA PRO A 110 -3.17 -25.61 -6.50
C PRO A 110 -1.74 -25.04 -6.65
N GLU A 111 -1.04 -25.30 -7.74
CA GLU A 111 0.30 -24.76 -8.05
C GLU A 111 0.33 -23.24 -8.24
N HIS A 112 -0.81 -22.61 -8.54
CA HIS A 112 -0.88 -21.17 -8.79
C HIS A 112 -1.15 -20.33 -7.54
N ARG A 113 -1.39 -20.99 -6.39
CA ARG A 113 -1.60 -20.33 -5.09
C ARG A 113 -0.43 -19.42 -4.70
N LYS A 114 0.80 -19.73 -5.12
CA LYS A 114 2.00 -18.91 -4.84
C LYS A 114 2.01 -17.54 -5.54
N PHE A 115 1.26 -17.39 -6.63
CA PHE A 115 1.19 -16.15 -7.40
C PHE A 115 0.10 -15.20 -6.87
N VAL A 116 -0.91 -15.74 -6.18
CA VAL A 116 -2.02 -14.99 -5.59
C VAL A 116 -1.72 -14.60 -4.14
N TYR A 117 -1.12 -15.52 -3.39
CA TYR A 117 -0.65 -15.28 -2.03
C TYR A 117 0.87 -15.48 -2.02
N PRO A 118 1.69 -14.41 -1.92
CA PRO A 118 3.08 -14.61 -1.58
C PRO A 118 3.10 -15.35 -0.24
N GLU A 119 3.79 -16.50 -0.22
CA GLU A 119 3.93 -17.32 0.99
C GLU A 119 4.46 -16.43 2.10
N ARG A 120 3.58 -16.14 3.07
CA ARG A 120 3.94 -15.37 4.24
C ARG A 120 4.91 -16.25 5.00
N ALA A 121 6.20 -15.94 4.94
CA ALA A 121 7.16 -16.49 5.87
C ALA A 121 6.58 -16.29 7.27
N GLU A 122 6.30 -17.39 7.96
CA GLU A 122 5.76 -17.40 9.32
C GLU A 122 6.80 -16.77 10.26
N ALA A 123 6.70 -15.45 10.41
CA ALA A 123 7.43 -14.71 11.41
C ALA A 123 6.70 -14.84 12.75
N PRO A 124 7.39 -15.19 13.85
CA PRO A 124 6.75 -15.39 15.14
C PRO A 124 6.30 -14.04 15.72
N ASN A 125 4.99 -13.93 15.98
CA ASN A 125 4.28 -12.97 16.85
C ASN A 125 4.44 -11.44 16.65
N GLY A 126 3.31 -10.74 16.50
CA GLY A 126 3.17 -9.33 16.96
C GLY A 126 2.54 -8.32 15.98
N SER A 127 1.30 -7.93 16.25
CA SER A 127 0.66 -6.62 15.99
C SER A 127 1.13 -5.71 14.83
N GLY A 128 0.29 -5.62 13.79
CA GLY A 128 -0.31 -4.35 13.32
C GLY A 128 0.56 -3.09 13.14
N ALA A 129 1.63 -3.14 12.35
CA ALA A 129 2.19 -2.01 11.62
C ALA A 129 2.88 -2.57 10.37
N GLY A 130 2.78 -1.89 9.21
CA GLY A 130 3.45 -2.35 7.99
C GLY A 130 4.94 -2.62 8.21
N PRO A 131 5.61 -3.41 7.35
CA PRO A 131 7.00 -3.80 7.58
C PRO A 131 7.83 -2.53 7.76
N SER A 132 8.30 -2.29 8.98
CA SER A 132 9.24 -1.21 9.25
C SER A 132 10.45 -1.51 8.37
N ARG A 133 10.63 -0.69 7.33
CA ARG A 133 11.80 -0.73 6.45
C ARG A 133 13.05 -0.16 7.15
N ASP A 134 12.93 0.14 8.44
CA ASP A 134 13.99 0.76 9.22
C ASP A 134 15.00 -0.32 9.64
N PRO A 135 16.30 -0.01 9.65
CA PRO A 135 17.32 -0.96 10.06
C PRO A 135 17.08 -1.42 11.52
N PRO A 136 17.38 -2.69 11.84
CA PRO A 136 17.18 -3.22 13.18
C PRO A 136 18.04 -2.48 14.20
N GLY A 137 17.48 -2.19 15.39
CA GLY A 137 18.20 -1.56 16.49
C GLY A 137 18.24 -0.03 16.46
N LEU A 138 17.47 0.60 15.57
CA LEU A 138 17.41 2.05 15.40
C LEU A 138 16.72 2.78 16.56
N TYR A 139 15.71 2.14 17.17
CA TYR A 139 14.93 2.72 18.27
C TYR A 139 15.36 2.16 19.63
N THR A 140 15.23 2.95 20.69
CA THR A 140 15.30 2.51 22.09
C THR A 140 14.04 1.71 22.45
N LYS A 141 14.04 1.06 23.62
CA LYS A 141 12.86 0.35 24.14
C LYS A 141 11.64 1.27 24.33
N ASP A 142 11.89 2.57 24.47
CA ASP A 142 10.87 3.62 24.60
C ASP A 142 10.33 4.11 23.23
N GLY A 143 10.75 3.49 22.13
CA GLY A 143 10.31 3.84 20.77
C GLY A 143 10.93 5.14 20.22
N LYS A 144 11.97 5.68 20.87
CA LYS A 144 12.68 6.89 20.42
C LYS A 144 13.94 6.52 19.62
N LEU A 145 14.35 7.39 18.70
CA LEU A 145 15.56 7.18 17.90
C LEU A 145 16.81 7.30 18.79
N LYS A 146 17.75 6.34 18.72
CA LYS A 146 18.96 6.32 19.56
C LYS A 146 19.90 7.50 19.30
N HIS A 147 20.07 7.87 18.04
CA HIS A 147 20.93 8.96 17.60
C HIS A 147 20.09 9.93 16.76
N PRO A 148 19.33 10.84 17.41
CA PRO A 148 18.49 11.79 16.69
C PRO A 148 19.30 12.62 15.71
N GLU A 149 20.49 13.08 16.10
CA GLU A 149 21.41 13.90 15.29
C GLU A 149 21.86 13.23 13.98
N ARG A 150 21.83 11.91 13.90
CA ARG A 150 22.20 11.16 12.68
C ARG A 150 21.09 11.15 11.64
N SER A 151 19.85 11.47 12.00
CA SER A 151 18.72 11.48 11.07
C SER A 151 18.79 12.68 10.12
N ILE A 152 18.52 12.47 8.83
CA ILE A 152 18.32 13.57 7.86
C ILE A 152 17.20 14.51 8.32
N TYR A 153 16.23 13.97 9.07
CA TYR A 153 15.07 14.69 9.53
C TYR A 153 15.28 15.46 10.83
N TYR A 154 16.48 15.40 11.43
CA TYR A 154 16.78 16.08 12.69
C TYR A 154 16.88 17.59 12.52
N ASP A 155 16.09 18.29 13.32
CA ASP A 155 16.12 19.74 13.49
C ASP A 155 15.97 20.03 15.00
N PRO A 156 16.91 20.78 15.63
CA PRO A 156 16.88 21.00 17.07
C PRO A 156 15.63 21.73 17.55
N VAL A 157 14.98 22.52 16.68
CA VAL A 157 13.79 23.30 17.01
C VAL A 157 12.52 22.57 16.58
N PHE A 158 12.48 22.04 15.36
CA PHE A 158 11.24 21.52 14.76
C PHE A 158 11.09 20.00 14.84
N ASN A 159 12.17 19.22 14.98
CA ASN A 159 12.13 17.77 15.07
C ASN A 159 13.31 17.22 15.91
N PRO A 160 13.28 17.40 17.24
CA PRO A 160 14.40 17.04 18.12
C PRO A 160 14.63 15.53 18.23
N PHE A 161 13.68 14.72 17.78
CA PHE A 161 13.79 13.26 17.79
C PHE A 161 14.32 12.68 16.48
N GLY A 162 14.47 13.51 15.44
CA GLY A 162 14.89 13.05 14.11
C GLY A 162 13.91 12.03 13.50
N ALA A 163 12.65 12.03 13.94
CA ALA A 163 11.65 11.08 13.47
C ALA A 163 11.32 11.36 11.99
N PRO A 164 11.29 10.35 11.12
CA PRO A 164 10.88 10.58 9.74
C PRO A 164 9.41 11.01 9.68
N PRO A 165 9.04 11.93 8.78
CA PRO A 165 7.65 12.30 8.60
C PRO A 165 6.83 11.08 8.13
N PRO A 166 5.51 11.04 8.41
CA PRO A 166 4.67 9.89 8.05
C PRO A 166 4.75 9.55 6.56
N GLY A 167 5.09 8.28 6.26
CA GLY A 167 5.20 7.78 4.88
C GLY A 167 6.58 7.94 4.23
N MET A 168 7.55 8.58 4.88
CA MET A 168 8.96 8.61 4.45
C MET A 168 9.78 7.59 5.25
N PRO A 169 10.70 6.84 4.62
CA PRO A 169 11.59 5.91 5.33
C PRO A 169 12.66 6.65 6.12
N TYR A 170 13.15 6.05 7.21
CA TYR A 170 14.32 6.58 7.92
C TYR A 170 15.56 6.65 7.01
N ARG A 171 16.34 7.73 7.14
CA ARG A 171 17.60 7.94 6.42
C ARG A 171 18.59 8.70 7.29
N GLU A 172 19.84 8.23 7.30
CA GLU A 172 20.94 8.89 8.02
C GLU A 172 21.62 9.95 7.14
N ARG A 173 22.07 11.04 7.76
CA ARG A 173 22.89 12.06 7.09
C ARG A 173 24.27 11.46 6.78
N PRO A 174 24.84 11.71 5.59
CA PRO A 174 26.23 11.33 5.35
C PRO A 174 27.14 12.02 6.37
N PRO A 175 28.15 11.33 6.90
CA PRO A 175 29.06 11.91 7.89
C PRO A 175 29.71 13.15 7.29
N THR A 176 29.74 14.24 8.05
CA THR A 176 30.38 15.48 7.61
C THR A 176 31.90 15.28 7.52
N ALA A 177 32.59 16.10 6.74
CA ALA A 177 34.05 15.97 6.56
C ALA A 177 34.83 16.03 7.89
N GLU A 178 34.31 16.76 8.89
CA GLU A 178 34.87 16.85 10.24
C GLU A 178 34.70 15.54 11.03
N GLU A 179 33.54 14.88 10.92
CA GLU A 179 33.29 13.57 11.55
C GLU A 179 34.08 12.45 10.86
N LEU A 180 34.26 12.53 9.54
CA LEU A 180 35.13 11.61 8.78
C LEU A 180 36.59 11.76 9.20
N ALA A 181 37.07 12.99 9.42
CA ALA A 181 38.43 13.25 9.89
C ALA A 181 38.68 12.69 11.30
N ALA A 182 37.66 12.65 12.16
CA ALA A 182 37.75 12.05 13.50
C ALA A 182 37.78 10.51 13.49
N PHE A 183 37.29 9.87 12.42
CA PHE A 183 37.27 8.41 12.27
C PHE A 183 38.48 7.85 11.51
N MET A 184 39.26 8.72 10.86
CA MET A 184 40.56 8.33 10.32
C MET A 184 41.57 8.27 11.47
N PRO A 185 42.25 7.14 11.71
CA PRO A 185 43.34 7.13 12.67
C PRO A 185 44.40 8.11 12.17
N VAL A 186 44.67 9.16 12.95
CA VAL A 186 45.89 9.96 12.80
C VAL A 186 47.03 8.95 12.74
N ALA A 187 47.69 8.85 11.59
CA ALA A 187 48.88 8.05 11.44
C ALA A 187 49.91 8.59 12.44
N MET A 188 50.02 7.93 13.59
CA MET A 188 51.10 8.16 14.54
C MET A 188 52.41 7.93 13.76
N PRO A 189 53.37 8.88 13.76
CA PRO A 189 54.68 8.62 13.19
C PRO A 189 55.42 7.62 14.10
N GLY A 190 55.18 6.33 13.85
CA GLY A 190 55.91 5.23 14.45
C GLY A 190 57.23 5.02 13.70
N GLU A 191 58.31 5.23 14.45
CA GLU A 191 59.68 4.81 14.20
C GLU A 191 59.79 3.55 13.32
N PHE A 192 60.15 3.74 12.05
CA PHE A 192 60.63 2.63 11.23
C PHE A 192 62.07 2.33 11.66
N GLY A 193 62.21 1.21 12.35
CA GLY A 193 63.47 0.61 12.73
C GLY A 193 64.43 0.49 11.54
N LEU A 194 65.69 0.81 11.84
CA LEU A 194 66.85 0.69 10.96
C LEU A 194 66.92 -0.71 10.33
N PRO A 195 67.19 -0.84 9.02
CA PRO A 195 67.45 -2.13 8.41
C PRO A 195 68.85 -2.64 8.80
N CYS A 196 68.91 -3.85 9.35
CA CYS A 196 70.14 -4.64 9.44
C CYS A 196 70.65 -4.96 8.01
N PRO A 197 71.94 -4.78 7.70
CA PRO A 197 72.49 -5.14 6.40
C PRO A 197 72.66 -6.67 6.25
N SER A 198 72.24 -7.17 5.10
CA SER A 198 72.25 -8.56 4.66
C SER A 198 73.64 -9.10 4.32
N LEU A 199 73.77 -10.42 4.48
CA LEU A 199 74.89 -11.32 4.20
C LEU A 199 75.59 -11.21 2.82
N ALA A 200 76.92 -11.39 2.87
CA ALA A 200 77.78 -12.28 2.07
C ALA A 200 78.02 -12.09 0.55
N SER A 201 79.32 -12.17 0.22
CA SER A 201 79.99 -12.75 -0.97
C SER A 201 80.52 -11.81 -2.07
N SER A 202 81.84 -11.57 -2.02
CA SER A 202 82.81 -12.06 -3.03
C SER A 202 84.17 -12.25 -2.37
#